data_AF-A0A502GPQ2-F1
#
_entry.id   AF-A0A502GPQ2-F1
#
_cell.length_a   1.000
_cell.length_b   1.000
_cell.length_c   1.000
_cell.angle_alpha   90.00
_cell.angle_beta   90.00
_cell.angle_gamma   90.00
#
_symmetry.space_group_name_H-M   'P 1'
#
loop_
_entity.id
_entity.type
_entity.pdbx_description
1 polymer ?
#
loop_
_entity_poly.entity_id
_entity_poly.type
_entity_poly.pdbx_seq_one_letter_code
_entity_poly.pdbx_strand_id
1 'polypeptide(L)'
;MKRPMGLKPLNLVKVNETPQFGKMLADEVCYVHGSNSSSFPGLVRFRALLSMEEIDGTSWFDRNRLGSGERGYTCHHIYQNQPISQGVSMHYLQNFQESLSAYSYQGLTVGNYSVLYGFSRDVSINAKIVDHPLSKGGINIDFIKAIYVPHQYISKAKEALSLIPRLQQVVFPLLV
;
A
#
# COMPACT_ATOMS: atom_id res chain seq x y z
N MET A 1 -28.49 17.11 22.66
CA MET A 1 -27.38 17.16 21.68
C MET A 1 -27.86 16.53 20.37
N LYS A 2 -27.81 17.27 19.25
CA LYS A 2 -28.16 16.77 17.91
C LYS A 2 -26.99 15.93 17.37
N ARG A 3 -27.26 14.70 16.91
CA ARG A 3 -26.25 13.85 16.25
C ARG A 3 -25.73 14.55 14.98
N PRO A 4 -24.44 14.47 14.65
CA PRO A 4 -23.94 14.97 13.37
C PRO A 4 -24.56 14.17 12.22
N MET A 5 -24.86 14.85 11.12
CA MET A 5 -25.46 14.26 9.92
C MET A 5 -24.56 13.19 9.31
N GLY A 6 -25.12 11.99 9.13
CA GLY A 6 -24.89 11.12 7.98
C GLY A 6 -23.48 10.59 7.75
N LEU A 7 -22.86 9.94 8.73
CA LEU A 7 -21.85 8.93 8.40
C LEU A 7 -22.55 7.82 7.62
N LYS A 8 -22.21 7.67 6.33
CA LYS A 8 -22.67 6.54 5.53
C LYS A 8 -22.27 5.26 6.27
N PRO A 9 -23.16 4.25 6.38
CA PRO A 9 -22.77 2.94 6.88
C PRO A 9 -21.53 2.48 6.12
N LEU A 10 -20.51 1.99 6.84
CA LEU A 10 -19.38 1.32 6.19
C LEU A 10 -19.97 0.21 5.33
N ASN A 11 -19.75 0.27 4.02
CA ASN A 11 -20.22 -0.74 3.10
C ASN A 11 -19.29 -1.94 3.20
N LEU A 12 -19.45 -2.72 4.27
CA LEU A 12 -18.69 -3.93 4.53
C LEU A 12 -19.22 -5.02 3.61
N VAL A 13 -18.71 -5.05 2.38
CA VAL A 13 -18.88 -6.20 1.49
C VAL A 13 -18.13 -7.38 2.13
N LYS A 14 -18.70 -8.58 2.07
CA LYS A 14 -18.00 -9.79 2.52
C LYS A 14 -16.80 -10.06 1.61
N VAL A 15 -15.65 -9.56 2.01
CA VAL A 15 -14.40 -9.61 1.24
C VAL A 15 -13.91 -11.05 1.01
N ASN A 16 -14.21 -11.96 1.95
CA ASN A 16 -13.78 -13.36 1.94
C ASN A 16 -14.37 -14.17 0.77
N GLU A 17 -15.40 -13.67 0.10
CA GLU A 17 -16.09 -14.34 -1.01
C GLU A 17 -15.60 -13.84 -2.38
N THR A 18 -14.67 -12.89 -2.41
CA THR A 18 -14.17 -12.31 -3.66
C THR A 18 -13.08 -13.19 -4.31
N PRO A 19 -13.02 -13.28 -5.65
CA PRO A 19 -11.95 -14.01 -6.33
C PRO A 19 -10.54 -13.53 -5.94
N GLN A 20 -10.40 -12.23 -5.69
CA GLN A 20 -9.14 -11.62 -5.27
C GLN A 20 -8.65 -12.14 -3.90
N PHE A 21 -9.55 -12.32 -2.94
CA PHE A 21 -9.21 -12.85 -1.62
C PHE A 21 -8.65 -14.28 -1.72
N GLY A 22 -9.33 -15.15 -2.46
CA GLY A 22 -8.89 -16.53 -2.67
C GLY A 22 -7.52 -16.60 -3.35
N LYS A 23 -7.27 -15.74 -4.34
CA LYS A 23 -5.96 -15.64 -5.00
C LYS A 23 -4.86 -15.19 -4.04
N MET A 24 -5.11 -14.15 -3.24
CA MET A 24 -4.15 -13.65 -2.25
C MET A 24 -3.80 -14.68 -1.18
N LEU A 25 -4.78 -15.45 -0.70
CA LEU A 25 -4.53 -16.57 0.21
C LEU A 25 -3.62 -17.61 -0.41
N ALA A 26 -3.87 -17.99 -1.68
CA ALA A 26 -3.04 -18.94 -2.42
C ALA A 26 -1.61 -18.42 -2.68
N ASP A 27 -1.44 -17.10 -2.74
CA ASP A 27 -0.14 -16.42 -2.92
C ASP A 27 0.59 -16.18 -1.58
N GLU A 28 0.13 -16.77 -0.47
CA GLU A 28 0.67 -16.60 0.89
C GLU A 28 0.67 -15.14 1.39
N VAL A 29 -0.26 -14.31 0.89
CA VAL A 29 -0.42 -12.93 1.35
C VAL A 29 -1.21 -12.90 2.65
N CYS A 30 -0.70 -12.20 3.66
CA CYS A 30 -1.37 -12.00 4.95
C CYS A 30 -1.77 -10.54 5.18
N TYR A 31 -0.96 -9.62 4.65
CA TYR A 31 -1.18 -8.18 4.76
C TYR A 31 -1.19 -7.53 3.39
N VAL A 32 -1.91 -6.43 3.26
CA VAL A 32 -1.91 -5.63 2.04
C VAL A 32 -1.68 -4.14 2.32
N HIS A 33 -1.02 -3.46 1.40
CA HIS A 33 -0.86 -2.00 1.41
C HIS A 33 -1.28 -1.42 0.07
N GLY A 34 -2.25 -0.51 0.11
CA GLY A 34 -2.79 0.16 -1.05
C GLY A 34 -1.97 1.40 -1.35
N SER A 35 -1.53 1.55 -2.60
CA SER A 35 -0.84 2.73 -3.10
C SER A 35 -1.14 2.90 -4.60
N ASN A 36 -0.31 3.64 -5.33
CA ASN A 36 -0.44 3.78 -6.78
C ASN A 36 0.91 3.67 -7.49
N SER A 37 0.89 3.63 -8.82
CA SER A 37 2.07 3.44 -9.67
C SER A 37 3.18 4.48 -9.45
N SER A 38 2.89 5.64 -8.85
CA SER A 38 3.92 6.62 -8.47
C SER A 38 4.87 6.12 -7.37
N SER A 39 4.53 5.03 -6.68
CA SER A 39 5.39 4.41 -5.68
C SER A 39 6.54 3.60 -6.30
N PHE A 40 6.44 3.16 -7.56
CA PHE A 40 7.45 2.29 -8.18
C PHE A 40 8.84 2.90 -8.28
N PRO A 41 9.05 4.18 -8.67
CA PRO A 41 10.39 4.76 -8.71
C PRO A 41 11.09 4.74 -7.34
N GLY A 42 10.35 5.03 -6.26
CA GLY A 42 10.85 4.94 -4.89
C GLY A 42 11.16 3.50 -4.50
N LEU A 43 10.22 2.58 -4.73
CA LEU A 43 10.41 1.15 -4.46
C LEU A 43 11.64 0.58 -5.16
N VAL A 44 11.85 0.94 -6.43
CA VAL A 44 12.99 0.47 -7.22
C VAL A 44 14.30 1.04 -6.70
N ARG A 45 14.31 2.33 -6.36
CA ARG A 45 15.50 3.03 -5.87
C ARG A 45 15.94 2.53 -4.51
N PHE A 46 15.02 2.43 -3.56
CA PHE A 46 15.33 2.13 -2.16
C PHE A 46 15.23 0.65 -1.83
N ARG A 47 14.73 -0.19 -2.75
CA ARG A 47 14.50 -1.62 -2.52
C ARG A 47 13.60 -1.86 -1.30
N ALA A 48 12.71 -0.90 -1.00
CA ALA A 48 11.77 -0.95 0.10
C ALA A 48 10.60 0.02 -0.13
N LEU A 49 9.45 -0.29 0.46
CA LEU A 49 8.43 0.71 0.77
C LEU A 49 8.87 1.38 2.07
N LEU A 50 9.08 2.69 2.04
CA LEU A 50 9.58 3.43 3.19
C LEU A 50 8.42 3.93 4.05
N SER A 51 8.65 4.00 5.36
CA SER A 51 7.77 4.76 6.26
C SER A 51 7.84 6.26 5.96
N MET A 52 6.88 7.01 6.48
CA MET A 52 6.83 8.44 6.21
C MET A 52 7.99 9.22 6.85
N GLU A 53 8.44 8.81 8.04
CA GLU A 53 9.63 9.37 8.68
C GLU A 53 10.89 9.13 7.84
N GLU A 54 11.04 7.93 7.27
CA GLU A 54 12.17 7.62 6.38
C GLU A 54 12.10 8.43 5.07
N ILE A 55 10.89 8.65 4.53
CA ILE A 55 10.68 9.50 3.36
C ILE A 55 11.09 10.95 3.64
N ASP A 56 10.65 11.53 4.77
CA ASP A 56 10.98 12.92 5.16
C ASP A 56 12.48 13.10 5.40
N GLY A 57 13.14 12.08 5.97
CA GLY A 57 14.60 12.05 6.16
C GLY A 57 15.42 11.84 4.88
N THR A 58 14.78 11.63 3.71
CA THR A 58 15.46 11.25 2.47
C THR A 58 15.37 12.34 1.40
N SER A 59 16.48 13.07 1.20
CA SER A 59 16.59 14.22 0.27
C SER A 59 16.25 13.93 -1.21
N TRP A 60 16.24 12.67 -1.62
CA TRP A 60 15.80 12.30 -2.97
C TRP A 60 14.35 12.72 -3.25
N PHE A 61 13.48 12.68 -2.22
CA PHE A 61 12.07 13.05 -2.33
C PHE A 61 11.83 14.56 -2.42
N ASP A 62 12.83 15.40 -2.14
CA ASP A 62 12.74 16.85 -2.34
C ASP A 62 12.55 17.19 -3.82
N ARG A 63 13.24 16.44 -4.68
CA ARG A 63 13.23 16.56 -6.15
C ARG A 63 12.30 15.55 -6.82
N ASN A 64 11.98 14.45 -6.14
CA ASN A 64 11.11 13.37 -6.64
C ASN A 64 9.93 13.18 -5.70
N ARG A 65 9.12 14.24 -5.57
CA ARG A 65 8.00 14.26 -4.64
C ARG A 65 7.05 13.10 -4.92
N LEU A 66 6.66 12.39 -3.86
CA LEU A 66 5.66 11.32 -3.97
C LEU A 66 4.35 11.87 -4.52
N GLY A 67 3.89 11.26 -5.62
CA GLY A 67 2.57 11.50 -6.20
C GLY A 67 1.45 10.70 -5.51
N SER A 68 1.79 9.80 -4.59
CA SER A 68 0.79 9.13 -3.74
C SER A 68 0.25 10.11 -2.69
N GLY A 69 -1.07 10.09 -2.47
CA GLY A 69 -1.74 10.99 -1.50
C GLY A 69 -1.31 10.74 -0.05
N GLU A 70 -0.58 9.66 0.19
CA GLU A 70 0.29 9.43 1.35
C GLU A 70 1.05 10.70 1.77
N ARG A 71 1.62 11.48 0.83
CA ARG A 71 2.35 12.71 1.16
C ARG A 71 1.49 13.81 1.79
N GLY A 72 0.24 13.94 1.39
CA GLY A 72 -0.70 14.93 1.94
C GLY A 72 -1.08 14.60 3.38
N TYR A 73 -1.37 13.32 3.66
CA TYR A 73 -1.59 12.83 5.02
C TYR A 73 -0.31 12.98 5.87
N THR A 74 0.85 12.72 5.27
CA THR A 74 2.17 12.80 5.89
C THR A 74 2.55 14.20 6.36
N CYS A 75 2.43 15.24 5.52
CA CYS A 75 2.76 16.61 5.94
C CYS A 75 1.88 17.11 7.10
N HIS A 76 0.67 16.56 7.26
CA HIS A 76 -0.22 16.92 8.36
C HIS A 76 0.08 16.14 9.66
N HIS A 77 0.66 14.95 9.60
CA HIS A 77 0.79 14.05 10.76
C HIS A 77 2.23 13.74 11.17
N ILE A 78 3.24 14.00 10.33
CA ILE A 78 4.65 14.03 10.78
C ILE A 78 4.74 15.12 11.87
N TYR A 79 5.45 14.82 12.96
CA TYR A 79 5.58 15.65 14.16
C TYR A 79 4.37 15.64 15.12
N GLN A 80 3.29 14.90 14.82
CA GLN A 80 2.16 14.73 15.74
C GLN A 80 2.21 13.43 16.56
N ASN A 81 3.35 12.71 16.58
CA ASN A 81 3.52 11.41 17.23
C ASN A 81 2.50 10.34 16.79
N GLN A 82 1.99 10.45 15.56
CA GLN A 82 1.06 9.47 15.03
C GLN A 82 1.80 8.19 14.65
N PRO A 83 1.37 7.01 15.08
CA PRO A 83 2.14 5.79 14.88
C PRO A 83 2.42 5.46 13.41
N ILE A 84 1.54 5.88 12.49
CA ILE A 84 1.68 5.68 11.05
C ILE A 84 2.92 6.35 10.44
N SER A 85 3.50 7.36 11.09
CA SER A 85 4.75 7.98 10.58
C SER A 85 5.95 7.04 10.72
N GLN A 86 5.89 6.10 11.67
CA GLN A 86 6.96 5.20 12.06
C GLN A 86 6.98 3.87 11.28
N GLY A 87 6.04 3.67 10.35
CA GLY A 87 5.91 2.41 9.61
C GLY A 87 5.07 2.53 8.35
N VAL A 88 5.00 1.46 7.58
CA VAL A 88 4.08 1.32 6.44
C VAL A 88 2.76 0.77 6.95
N SER A 89 1.68 1.51 6.72
CA SER A 89 0.32 1.10 7.09
C SER A 89 -0.16 -0.02 6.19
N MET A 90 -0.62 -1.11 6.79
CA MET A 90 -1.17 -2.26 6.10
C MET A 90 -2.60 -2.54 6.59
N HIS A 91 -3.32 -3.34 5.82
CA HIS A 91 -4.57 -3.96 6.22
C HIS A 91 -4.38 -5.47 6.28
N TYR A 92 -5.14 -6.13 7.15
CA TYR A 92 -5.30 -7.57 7.04
C TYR A 92 -5.92 -7.92 5.69
N LEU A 93 -5.57 -9.09 5.16
CA LEU A 93 -6.06 -9.54 3.87
C LEU A 93 -7.59 -9.46 3.73
N GLN A 94 -8.33 -9.84 4.77
CA GLN A 94 -9.80 -9.78 4.79
C GLN A 94 -10.38 -8.35 4.63
N ASN A 95 -9.55 -7.32 4.76
CA ASN A 95 -9.94 -5.92 4.58
C ASN A 95 -9.26 -5.30 3.35
N PHE A 96 -8.80 -6.10 2.38
CA PHE A 96 -8.03 -5.57 1.24
C PHE A 96 -8.80 -4.54 0.40
N GLN A 97 -10.13 -4.64 0.36
CA GLN A 97 -10.97 -3.68 -0.36
C GLN A 97 -10.89 -2.28 0.26
N GLU A 98 -10.78 -2.17 1.58
CA GLU A 98 -10.56 -0.89 2.25
C GLU A 98 -9.21 -0.31 1.83
N SER A 99 -8.16 -1.15 1.80
CA SER A 99 -6.84 -0.74 1.33
C SER A 99 -6.87 -0.22 -0.12
N LEU A 100 -7.58 -0.93 -1.01
CA LEU A 100 -7.72 -0.56 -2.42
C LEU A 100 -8.55 0.72 -2.60
N SER A 101 -9.68 0.84 -1.91
CA SER A 101 -10.62 1.96 -2.07
C SER A 101 -10.17 3.24 -1.36
N ALA A 102 -9.55 3.11 -0.19
CA ALA A 102 -9.14 4.25 0.63
C ALA A 102 -7.76 4.77 0.24
N TYR A 103 -6.79 3.91 -0.08
CA TYR A 103 -5.40 4.34 -0.26
C TYR A 103 -4.94 4.30 -1.72
N SER A 104 -5.35 3.28 -2.49
CA SER A 104 -4.87 3.19 -3.88
C SER A 104 -5.39 4.27 -4.82
N TYR A 105 -6.45 4.99 -4.44
CA TYR A 105 -6.98 6.15 -5.17
C TYR A 105 -6.48 7.50 -4.65
N GLN A 106 -5.80 7.55 -3.51
CA GLN A 106 -5.27 8.79 -2.97
C GLN A 106 -4.11 9.32 -3.82
N GLY A 107 -4.21 10.56 -4.28
CA GLY A 107 -3.22 11.19 -5.16
C GLY A 107 -3.20 10.64 -6.58
N LEU A 108 -4.22 9.87 -6.99
CA LEU A 108 -4.27 9.28 -8.32
C LEU A 108 -4.49 10.37 -9.39
N THR A 109 -3.43 10.73 -10.10
CA THR A 109 -3.44 11.70 -11.20
C THR A 109 -3.64 11.02 -12.55
N VAL A 110 -3.96 11.80 -13.59
CA VAL A 110 -4.02 11.32 -14.98
C VAL A 110 -2.69 10.66 -15.35
N GLY A 111 -2.71 9.36 -15.64
CA GLY A 111 -1.53 8.57 -16.00
C GLY A 111 -1.08 7.55 -14.93
N ASN A 112 -1.58 7.65 -13.71
CA ASN A 112 -1.33 6.68 -12.64
C ASN A 112 -2.44 5.65 -12.49
N TYR A 113 -2.12 4.51 -11.90
CA TYR A 113 -3.06 3.43 -11.63
C TYR A 113 -2.91 2.87 -10.21
N SER A 114 -3.98 2.28 -9.70
CA SER A 114 -4.00 1.66 -8.39
C SER A 114 -3.03 0.49 -8.32
N VAL A 115 -2.37 0.37 -7.18
CA VAL A 115 -1.46 -0.73 -6.85
C VAL A 115 -1.83 -1.25 -5.47
N LEU A 116 -1.82 -2.56 -5.32
CA LEU A 116 -1.99 -3.21 -4.03
C LEU A 116 -0.82 -4.17 -3.81
N TYR A 117 0.02 -3.85 -2.84
CA TYR A 117 1.14 -4.67 -2.43
C TYR A 117 0.64 -5.73 -1.45
N GLY A 118 0.97 -6.99 -1.67
CA GLY A 118 0.71 -8.10 -0.76
C GLY A 118 1.99 -8.56 -0.07
N PHE A 119 1.92 -8.75 1.25
CA PHE A 119 3.06 -9.16 2.07
C PHE A 119 2.77 -10.44 2.86
N SER A 120 3.83 -11.18 3.14
CA SER A 120 3.80 -12.35 4.03
C SER A 120 3.59 -11.97 5.49
N ARG A 121 3.23 -12.96 6.31
CA ARG A 121 3.15 -12.82 7.78
C ARG A 121 4.45 -12.40 8.47
N ASP A 122 5.59 -12.61 7.81
CA ASP A 122 6.92 -12.40 8.41
C ASP A 122 7.33 -10.93 8.49
N VAL A 123 6.50 -10.00 7.98
CA VAL A 123 6.70 -8.57 8.18
C VAL A 123 6.65 -8.26 9.68
N SER A 124 7.71 -7.63 10.20
CA SER A 124 7.74 -7.19 11.59
C SER A 124 6.73 -6.07 11.83
N ILE A 125 5.71 -6.33 12.64
CA ILE A 125 4.65 -5.38 12.98
C ILE A 125 4.86 -4.69 14.34
N ASN A 126 4.33 -3.48 14.49
CA ASN A 126 4.27 -2.75 15.75
C ASN A 126 3.11 -3.27 16.61
N ALA A 127 3.44 -4.14 17.57
CA ALA A 127 2.45 -4.76 18.46
C ALA A 127 1.67 -3.77 19.36
N LYS A 128 2.08 -2.49 19.44
CA LYS A 128 1.35 -1.48 20.23
C LYS A 128 0.10 -0.96 19.52
N ILE A 129 -0.04 -1.20 18.22
CA ILE A 129 -1.18 -0.74 17.41
C ILE A 129 -1.97 -1.98 17.02
N VAL A 130 -3.08 -2.19 17.71
CA VAL A 130 -3.88 -3.43 17.58
C VAL A 130 -4.91 -3.31 16.46
N ASP A 131 -5.43 -2.10 16.23
CA ASP A 131 -6.57 -1.87 15.33
C ASP A 131 -6.20 -2.03 13.84
N HIS A 132 -4.95 -1.74 13.46
CA HIS A 132 -4.44 -1.97 12.11
C HIS A 132 -2.97 -2.41 12.15
N PRO A 133 -2.55 -3.34 11.26
CA PRO A 133 -1.16 -3.77 11.19
C PRO A 133 -0.30 -2.63 10.62
N LEU A 134 0.71 -2.23 11.40
CA LEU A 134 1.73 -1.28 10.99
C LEU A 134 3.09 -1.97 11.04
N SER A 135 3.93 -1.83 10.02
CA SER A 135 5.30 -2.35 10.11
C SER A 135 6.17 -1.56 11.09
N LYS A 136 7.29 -2.15 11.52
CA LYS A 136 8.37 -1.43 12.20
C LYS A 136 9.28 -0.78 11.15
N GLY A 137 9.06 0.49 10.82
CA GLY A 137 9.79 1.19 9.76
C GLY A 137 9.36 0.75 8.35
N GLY A 138 10.26 0.89 7.37
CA GLY A 138 10.03 0.46 6.00
C GLY A 138 9.89 -1.06 5.84
N ILE A 139 9.28 -1.48 4.72
CA ILE A 139 9.13 -2.87 4.32
C ILE A 139 10.05 -3.13 3.13
N ASN A 140 11.09 -3.96 3.33
CA ASN A 140 11.97 -4.40 2.25
C ASN A 140 11.17 -5.15 1.16
N ILE A 141 11.58 -5.00 -0.10
CA ILE A 141 11.01 -5.74 -1.24
C ILE A 141 11.00 -7.25 -1.03
N ASP A 142 11.85 -7.77 -0.14
CA ASP A 142 11.92 -9.18 0.18
C ASP A 142 10.67 -9.74 0.85
N PHE A 143 9.87 -8.89 1.47
CA PHE A 143 8.59 -9.27 2.06
C PHE A 143 7.40 -9.15 1.09
N ILE A 144 7.63 -8.60 -0.12
CA ILE A 144 6.59 -8.50 -1.15
C ILE A 144 6.41 -9.88 -1.79
N LYS A 145 5.20 -10.42 -1.61
CA LYS A 145 4.74 -11.68 -2.19
C LYS A 145 3.97 -11.47 -3.49
N ALA A 146 3.26 -10.34 -3.59
CA ALA A 146 2.45 -10.00 -4.75
C ALA A 146 2.33 -8.49 -4.95
N ILE A 147 2.18 -8.07 -6.21
CA ILE A 147 1.86 -6.70 -6.62
C ILE A 147 0.66 -6.81 -7.55
N TYR A 148 -0.53 -6.45 -7.05
CA TYR A 148 -1.76 -6.49 -7.83
C TYR A 148 -2.01 -5.13 -8.48
N VAL A 149 -2.28 -5.14 -9.79
CA VAL A 149 -2.57 -3.95 -10.60
C VAL A 149 -3.76 -4.24 -11.53
N PRO A 150 -4.52 -3.22 -11.99
CA PRO A 150 -5.58 -3.46 -12.98
C PRO A 150 -5.02 -4.15 -14.22
N HIS A 151 -5.78 -5.10 -14.78
CA HIS A 151 -5.31 -6.01 -15.82
C HIS A 151 -4.60 -5.31 -16.99
N GLN A 152 -5.16 -4.19 -17.45
CA GLN A 152 -4.63 -3.39 -18.56
C GLN A 152 -3.24 -2.76 -18.28
N TYR A 153 -2.79 -2.74 -17.03
CA TYR A 153 -1.52 -2.14 -16.61
C TYR A 153 -0.43 -3.15 -16.24
N ILE A 154 -0.68 -4.46 -16.36
CA ILE A 154 0.31 -5.50 -16.00
C ILE A 154 1.64 -5.30 -16.74
N SER A 155 1.61 -5.14 -18.07
CA SER A 155 2.84 -4.98 -18.86
C SER A 155 3.62 -3.74 -18.45
N LYS A 156 2.92 -2.62 -18.23
CA LYS A 156 3.53 -1.36 -17.77
C LYS A 156 4.14 -1.49 -16.37
N ALA A 157 3.48 -2.20 -15.46
CA ALA A 157 3.99 -2.44 -14.12
C ALA A 157 5.25 -3.30 -14.15
N LYS A 158 5.27 -4.36 -14.96
CA LYS A 158 6.46 -5.21 -15.15
C LYS A 158 7.62 -4.42 -15.76
N GLU A 159 7.36 -3.54 -16.73
CA GLU A 159 8.38 -2.68 -17.32
C GLU A 159 8.98 -1.71 -16.27
N ALA A 160 8.13 -1.05 -15.48
CA ALA A 160 8.55 -0.13 -14.42
C ALA A 160 9.41 -0.81 -13.35
N LEU A 161 9.19 -2.11 -13.12
CA LEU A 161 9.91 -2.92 -12.13
C LEU A 161 11.07 -3.74 -12.73
N SER A 162 11.45 -3.48 -13.99
CA SER A 162 12.46 -4.26 -14.73
C SER A 162 13.84 -4.32 -14.09
N LEU A 163 14.23 -3.31 -13.33
CA LEU A 163 15.49 -3.28 -12.58
C LEU A 163 15.50 -4.22 -11.35
N ILE A 164 14.35 -4.86 -11.07
CA ILE A 164 14.17 -5.82 -9.98
C ILE A 164 13.43 -7.05 -10.55
N PRO A 165 14.15 -8.00 -11.20
CA PRO A 165 13.52 -9.13 -11.90
C PRO A 165 12.54 -9.94 -11.03
N ARG A 166 12.85 -10.12 -9.75
CA ARG A 166 11.95 -10.77 -8.78
C ARG A 166 10.59 -10.07 -8.70
N LEU A 167 10.57 -8.73 -8.65
CA LEU A 167 9.30 -8.00 -8.53
C LEU A 167 8.44 -8.13 -9.78
N GLN A 168 9.04 -8.27 -10.97
CA GLN A 168 8.28 -8.52 -12.21
C GLN A 168 7.51 -9.85 -12.17
N GLN A 169 8.08 -10.87 -11.50
CA GLN A 169 7.49 -12.20 -11.40
C GLN A 169 6.28 -12.25 -10.46
N VAL A 170 6.17 -11.27 -9.57
CA VAL A 170 5.07 -11.17 -8.59
C VAL A 170 4.04 -10.12 -8.97
N VAL A 171 4.04 -9.61 -10.22
CA VAL A 171 2.98 -8.73 -10.73
C VAL A 171 1.80 -9.56 -11.25
N PHE A 172 0.63 -9.37 -10.65
CA PHE A 172 -0.59 -10.11 -10.95
C PHE A 172 -1.77 -9.18 -11.26
N PRO A 173 -2.79 -9.66 -12.01
CA PRO A 173 -4.03 -8.92 -12.21
C PRO A 173 -4.77 -8.72 -10.89
N LEU A 174 -5.30 -7.52 -10.70
CA LEU A 174 -6.35 -7.23 -9.73
C LEU A 174 -7.69 -7.73 -10.27
N LEU A 175 -8.31 -8.67 -9.56
CA LEU A 175 -9.57 -9.32 -9.89
C LEU A 175 -10.70 -8.56 -9.19
N VAL A 176 -11.30 -7.59 -9.89
CA VAL A 176 -12.45 -6.79 -9.40
C VAL A 176 -13.76 -7.33 -9.95
#